data_AF-A0A507BD53-F1
#
_entry.id   AF-A0A507BD53-F1
#
_cell.length_a   1.000
_cell.length_b   1.000
_cell.length_c   1.000
_cell.angle_alpha   90.00
_cell.angle_beta   90.00
_cell.angle_gamma   90.00
#
_symmetry.space_group_name_H-M   'P 1'
#
loop_
_entity.id
_entity.type
_entity.pdbx_description
1 polymer ?
#
loop_
_entity_poly.entity_id
_entity_poly.type
_entity_poly.pdbx_seq_one_letter_code
_entity_poly.pdbx_strand_id
1 'polypeptide(L)'
;MAKDLEPRLPTKQLAILAVVRFSEPLALTSVFPYLPEMIKGFGIGKNDIAKWAGIVGAIFSISQSLTAVPWGWASDRIGRKPTILLGLTCTMICFIFWGISTSLPMAIAVRALLGAGNGNVGIIRTMVAEMVPEKVLQPKAFSIMPLVWSIGSVFGPAFGGFFAKPAEQYPSLFGNIEFLKKFPFALPNLVACVFFTLSVITAALFLEETLASKKHSRDWGLVLGEKLTRSFQRHPRPHLRRHSLVDAEASAPLLTQDERDPADLIVDITPEPKTGDIFTYDTIMALVCYTFLALHSVAYDQVLPVFLNYPTQVPDKHNTKLPFKFSGGFGLESGRIGTIFTAYGVACGVIQFFIFPPLCTRFGSLRCYRLAMLLYPVVYLVTPYTGLIQTERTRYAALGLILLVKGFVGIIGFPCITIMLTNAAPSLKILGTLNGFATTFSGVGRAAGPALTGAAFTWGVQRGYMITGWWTLAAIAVLGAVPPFFMREGEGPYRPVDARDIEELYEEAMLDIDADGDDGSDDDDDDGLARDAQRKLAASKNARSVPEETVIPEPDDLAPVSPPLSPQSIVKRSSTIVGGPGPAGAHVRLRSMSAGGKDLEHNRDDPDWRAKQGDDEIEG
;
A
#
# COMPACT_ATOMS: atom_id res chain seq x y z
N MET A 1 19.08 18.33 29.57
CA MET A 1 19.01 16.85 29.52
C MET A 1 17.60 16.44 29.04
N ALA A 2 17.20 16.91 27.85
CA ALA A 2 15.81 16.85 27.37
C ALA A 2 15.72 16.38 25.91
N LYS A 3 16.61 15.47 25.49
CA LYS A 3 16.65 14.90 24.14
C LYS A 3 16.18 13.44 24.07
N ASP A 4 15.72 12.90 25.21
CA ASP A 4 15.37 11.47 25.38
C ASP A 4 13.85 11.23 25.51
N LEU A 5 13.01 12.25 25.34
CA LEU A 5 11.55 12.15 25.38
C LEU A 5 10.89 12.11 23.99
N GLU A 6 11.67 12.01 22.91
CA GLU A 6 11.08 11.80 21.59
C GLU A 6 10.51 10.38 21.48
N PRO A 7 9.21 10.23 21.19
CA PRO A 7 8.58 8.93 20.95
C PRO A 7 9.33 8.14 19.86
N ARG A 8 9.70 6.87 20.14
CA ARG A 8 10.48 6.03 19.21
C ARG A 8 9.67 4.82 18.74
N LEU A 9 9.68 4.60 17.43
CA LEU A 9 9.05 3.43 16.81
C LEU A 9 9.66 2.12 17.35
N PRO A 10 8.83 1.10 17.66
CA PRO A 10 9.29 -0.23 18.03
C PRO A 10 9.81 -0.98 16.79
N THR A 11 10.91 -0.51 16.22
CA THR A 11 11.47 -0.95 14.94
C THR A 11 11.73 -2.45 14.86
N LYS A 12 12.15 -3.08 15.97
CA LYS A 12 12.37 -4.53 16.05
C LYS A 12 11.06 -5.31 15.87
N GLN A 13 10.01 -4.94 16.61
CA GLN A 13 8.70 -5.61 16.54
C GLN A 13 8.03 -5.38 15.18
N LEU A 14 8.12 -4.15 14.64
CA LEU A 14 7.62 -3.84 13.29
C LEU A 14 8.37 -4.61 12.19
N ALA A 15 9.68 -4.82 12.33
CA ALA A 15 10.47 -5.62 11.39
C ALA A 15 10.08 -7.11 11.45
N ILE A 16 9.89 -7.68 12.64
CA ILE A 16 9.40 -9.06 12.80
C ILE A 16 8.02 -9.21 12.16
N LEU A 17 7.13 -8.26 12.42
CA LEU A 17 5.78 -8.25 11.85
C LEU A 17 5.81 -8.10 10.33
N ALA A 18 6.77 -7.34 9.78
CA ALA A 18 7.00 -7.26 8.33
C ALA A 18 7.43 -8.60 7.72
N VAL A 19 8.32 -9.35 8.40
CA VAL A 19 8.70 -10.72 7.96
C VAL A 19 7.50 -11.65 7.97
N VAL A 20 6.68 -11.61 9.03
CA VAL A 20 5.43 -12.37 9.10
C VAL A 20 4.47 -11.97 7.98
N ARG A 21 4.33 -10.66 7.71
CA ARG A 21 3.43 -10.11 6.70
C ARG A 21 3.84 -10.47 5.27
N PHE A 22 5.13 -10.72 5.01
CA PHE A 22 5.66 -11.10 3.69
C PHE A 22 5.12 -12.45 3.18
N SER A 23 4.72 -13.33 4.11
CA SER A 23 4.18 -14.66 3.82
C SER A 23 2.94 -14.64 2.92
N GLU A 24 2.05 -13.66 3.06
CA GLU A 24 0.81 -13.57 2.28
C GLU A 24 1.01 -13.16 0.82
N PRO A 25 1.69 -12.04 0.48
CA PRO A 25 1.89 -11.68 -0.91
C PRO A 25 2.69 -12.77 -1.64
N LEU A 26 3.62 -13.45 -0.96
CA LEU A 26 4.26 -14.66 -1.45
C LEU A 26 3.23 -15.77 -1.75
N ALA A 27 2.30 -16.03 -0.81
CA ALA A 27 1.27 -17.05 -0.94
C ALA A 27 0.29 -16.80 -2.10
N LEU A 28 -0.05 -15.53 -2.32
CA LEU A 28 -0.97 -15.14 -3.38
C LEU A 28 -0.31 -15.21 -4.77
N THR A 29 0.89 -14.68 -4.91
CA THR A 29 1.49 -14.36 -6.22
C THR A 29 2.45 -15.44 -6.75
N SER A 30 3.02 -16.29 -5.89
CA SER A 30 3.96 -17.34 -6.31
C SER A 30 3.37 -18.37 -7.27
N VAL A 31 2.06 -18.56 -7.29
CA VAL A 31 1.40 -19.51 -8.18
C VAL A 31 1.35 -19.05 -9.64
N PHE A 32 1.38 -17.74 -9.91
CA PHE A 32 1.08 -17.18 -11.24
C PHE A 32 1.93 -17.75 -12.39
N PRO A 33 3.27 -17.89 -12.27
CA PRO A 33 4.11 -18.35 -13.39
C PRO A 33 3.83 -19.78 -13.84
N TYR A 34 3.43 -20.66 -12.91
CA TYR A 34 3.29 -22.09 -13.17
C TYR A 34 1.85 -22.60 -13.18
N LEU A 35 0.90 -21.80 -12.69
CA LEU A 35 -0.52 -22.13 -12.67
C LEU A 35 -1.08 -22.54 -14.04
N PRO A 36 -0.73 -21.90 -15.18
CA PRO A 36 -1.24 -22.32 -16.49
C PRO A 36 -0.82 -23.74 -16.86
N GLU A 37 0.45 -24.11 -16.60
CA GLU A 37 0.94 -25.46 -16.87
C GLU A 37 0.38 -26.49 -15.90
N MET A 38 0.15 -26.10 -14.65
CA MET A 38 -0.50 -26.94 -13.64
C MET A 38 -1.93 -27.31 -14.06
N ILE A 39 -2.72 -26.33 -14.49
CA ILE A 39 -4.09 -26.55 -14.98
C ILE A 39 -4.09 -27.39 -16.26
N LYS A 40 -3.15 -27.13 -17.18
CA LYS A 40 -2.95 -27.97 -18.36
C LYS A 40 -2.61 -29.42 -17.99
N GLY A 41 -1.80 -29.62 -16.95
CA GLY A 41 -1.45 -30.93 -16.39
C GLY A 41 -2.63 -31.70 -15.82
N PHE A 42 -3.71 -31.01 -15.43
CA PHE A 42 -4.97 -31.63 -15.00
C PHE A 42 -5.87 -32.10 -16.15
N GLY A 43 -5.41 -31.99 -17.41
CA GLY A 43 -6.17 -32.42 -18.59
C GLY A 43 -7.16 -31.38 -19.14
N ILE A 44 -7.07 -30.13 -18.68
CA ILE A 44 -7.93 -29.03 -19.15
C ILE A 44 -7.47 -28.54 -20.54
N GLY A 45 -8.44 -28.28 -21.42
CA GLY A 45 -8.19 -27.77 -22.76
C GLY A 45 -7.49 -26.41 -22.76
N LYS A 46 -6.58 -26.18 -23.72
CA LYS A 46 -5.74 -24.98 -23.80
C LYS A 46 -6.52 -23.66 -23.77
N ASN A 47 -7.71 -23.65 -24.36
CA ASN A 47 -8.56 -22.45 -24.44
C ASN A 47 -9.24 -22.13 -23.10
N ASP A 48 -9.43 -23.13 -22.23
CA ASP A 48 -10.13 -22.98 -20.95
C ASP A 48 -9.16 -22.71 -19.78
N ILE A 49 -7.85 -22.76 -20.02
CA ILE A 49 -6.82 -22.52 -18.99
C ILE A 49 -7.02 -21.15 -18.33
N ALA A 50 -7.32 -20.10 -19.10
CA ALA A 50 -7.51 -18.75 -18.55
C ALA A 50 -8.71 -18.66 -17.60
N LYS A 51 -9.86 -19.22 -18.00
CA LYS A 51 -11.06 -19.32 -17.15
C LYS A 51 -10.74 -20.02 -15.84
N TRP A 52 -10.11 -21.20 -15.88
CA TRP A 52 -9.82 -21.96 -14.67
C TRP A 52 -8.73 -21.32 -13.81
N ALA A 53 -7.71 -20.70 -14.40
CA ALA A 53 -6.71 -19.92 -13.68
C ALA A 53 -7.36 -18.75 -12.93
N GLY A 54 -8.29 -18.04 -13.59
CA GLY A 54 -9.07 -16.98 -12.97
C GLY A 54 -9.94 -17.46 -11.81
N ILE A 55 -10.62 -18.61 -11.96
CA ILE A 55 -11.43 -19.21 -10.88
C ILE A 55 -10.56 -19.62 -9.69
N VAL A 56 -9.42 -20.26 -9.94
CA VAL A 56 -8.45 -20.65 -8.89
C VAL A 56 -7.87 -19.42 -8.18
N GLY A 57 -7.60 -18.34 -8.91
CA GLY A 57 -7.20 -17.06 -8.31
C GLY A 57 -8.32 -16.43 -7.47
N ALA A 58 -9.55 -16.49 -7.97
CA ALA A 58 -10.70 -15.88 -7.32
C ALA A 58 -11.09 -16.58 -6.01
N ILE A 59 -11.08 -17.92 -5.98
CA ILE A 59 -11.48 -18.68 -4.79
C ILE A 59 -10.58 -18.37 -3.59
N PHE A 60 -9.28 -18.13 -3.82
CA PHE A 60 -8.37 -17.68 -2.76
C PHE A 60 -8.87 -16.38 -2.10
N SER A 61 -9.18 -15.38 -2.92
CA SER A 61 -9.58 -14.05 -2.44
C SER A 61 -10.98 -14.07 -1.82
N ILE A 62 -11.90 -14.88 -2.35
CA ILE A 62 -13.24 -15.10 -1.78
C ILE A 62 -13.12 -15.74 -0.41
N SER A 63 -12.40 -16.86 -0.30
CA SER A 63 -12.21 -17.55 0.98
C SER A 63 -11.52 -16.66 2.01
N GLN A 64 -10.48 -15.91 1.61
CA GLN A 64 -9.82 -14.94 2.48
C GLN A 64 -10.77 -13.87 3.00
N SER A 65 -11.64 -13.34 2.13
CA SER A 65 -12.61 -12.29 2.52
C SER A 65 -13.67 -12.85 3.48
N LEU A 66 -14.15 -14.07 3.26
CA LEU A 66 -15.13 -14.72 4.12
C LEU A 66 -14.57 -15.06 5.52
N THR A 67 -13.28 -15.44 5.60
CA THR A 67 -12.67 -15.81 6.89
C THR A 67 -12.01 -14.64 7.62
N ALA A 68 -11.86 -13.48 7.00
CA ALA A 68 -11.21 -12.31 7.62
C ALA A 68 -11.86 -11.90 8.96
N VAL A 69 -13.19 -11.84 9.02
CA VAL A 69 -13.93 -11.48 10.25
C VAL A 69 -13.79 -12.56 11.33
N PRO A 70 -14.04 -13.86 11.04
CA PRO A 70 -13.77 -14.93 12.00
C PRO A 70 -12.34 -14.92 12.58
N TRP A 71 -11.33 -14.65 11.75
CA TRP A 71 -9.94 -14.53 12.21
C TRP A 71 -9.71 -13.34 13.15
N GLY A 72 -10.38 -12.21 12.90
CA GLY A 72 -10.40 -11.06 13.80
C GLY A 72 -10.91 -11.44 15.20
N TRP A 73 -12.13 -12.01 15.26
CA TRP A 73 -12.75 -12.48 16.50
C TRP A 73 -11.93 -13.54 17.23
N ALA A 74 -11.34 -14.48 16.49
CA ALA A 74 -10.43 -15.47 17.06
C ALA A 74 -9.22 -14.79 17.71
N SER A 75 -8.66 -13.75 17.07
CA SER A 75 -7.54 -13.00 17.64
C SER A 75 -7.91 -12.20 18.88
N ASP A 76 -9.14 -11.67 18.95
CA ASP A 76 -9.63 -10.93 20.14
C ASP A 76 -9.80 -11.85 21.36
N ARG A 77 -10.18 -13.12 21.15
CA ARG A 77 -10.39 -14.08 22.25
C ARG A 77 -9.12 -14.85 22.64
N ILE A 78 -8.35 -15.30 21.64
CA ILE A 78 -7.20 -16.19 21.85
C ILE A 78 -5.91 -15.38 22.07
N GLY A 79 -5.78 -14.20 21.46
CA GLY A 79 -4.55 -13.41 21.37
C GLY A 79 -4.14 -13.16 19.92
N ARG A 80 -3.41 -12.08 19.66
CA ARG A 80 -2.94 -11.72 18.31
C ARG A 80 -1.86 -12.69 17.84
N LYS A 81 -0.85 -12.92 18.68
CA LYS A 81 0.30 -13.78 18.39
C LYS A 81 -0.09 -15.24 18.10
N PRO A 82 -0.84 -15.95 18.96
CA PRO A 82 -1.20 -17.35 18.72
C PRO A 82 -2.06 -17.51 17.45
N THR A 83 -2.93 -16.55 17.17
CA THR A 83 -3.79 -16.57 15.99
C THR A 83 -2.98 -16.42 14.70
N ILE A 84 -1.99 -15.51 14.67
CA ILE A 84 -1.06 -15.38 13.54
C ILE A 84 -0.26 -16.67 13.32
N LEU A 85 0.27 -17.27 14.39
CA LEU A 85 1.03 -18.53 14.32
C LEU A 85 0.18 -19.68 13.75
N LEU A 86 -1.08 -19.76 14.16
CA LEU A 86 -2.03 -20.75 13.63
C LEU A 86 -2.28 -20.53 12.14
N GLY A 87 -2.55 -19.29 11.71
CA GLY A 87 -2.76 -18.95 10.30
C GLY A 87 -1.55 -19.25 9.41
N LEU A 88 -0.34 -18.89 9.87
CA LEU A 88 0.91 -19.21 9.17
C LEU A 88 1.14 -20.71 9.04
N THR A 89 0.91 -21.46 10.12
CA THR A 89 1.09 -22.93 10.12
C THR A 89 0.07 -23.61 9.21
N CYS A 90 -1.19 -23.15 9.23
CA CYS A 90 -2.23 -23.61 8.33
C CYS A 90 -1.86 -23.35 6.86
N THR A 91 -1.39 -22.13 6.55
CA THR A 91 -0.92 -21.75 5.21
C THR A 91 0.24 -22.66 4.76
N MET A 92 1.22 -22.90 5.62
CA MET A 92 2.37 -23.78 5.34
C MET A 92 1.93 -25.20 4.98
N ILE A 93 1.01 -25.80 5.76
CA ILE A 93 0.49 -27.15 5.48
C ILE A 93 -0.26 -27.18 4.13
N CYS A 94 -1.08 -26.16 3.85
CA CYS A 94 -1.81 -26.09 2.59
C CYS A 94 -0.88 -25.89 1.38
N PHE A 95 0.28 -25.24 1.54
CA PHE A 95 1.31 -25.15 0.50
C PHE A 95 1.86 -26.52 0.09
N ILE A 96 2.08 -27.41 1.06
CA ILE A 96 2.49 -28.79 0.79
C ILE A 96 1.42 -29.51 -0.03
N PHE A 97 0.15 -29.43 0.39
CA PHE A 97 -0.97 -30.03 -0.35
C PHE A 97 -1.14 -29.46 -1.76
N TRP A 98 -0.89 -28.16 -1.93
CA TRP A 98 -0.98 -27.50 -3.23
C TRP A 98 0.09 -28.04 -4.19
N GLY A 99 1.33 -28.17 -3.71
CA GLY A 99 2.45 -28.68 -4.50
C GLY A 99 2.29 -30.13 -4.98
N ILE A 100 1.53 -30.95 -4.26
CA ILE A 100 1.24 -32.35 -4.62
C ILE A 100 -0.11 -32.54 -5.31
N SER A 101 -0.82 -31.46 -5.65
CA SER A 101 -2.16 -31.59 -6.22
C SER A 101 -2.12 -32.14 -7.65
N THR A 102 -3.03 -33.09 -7.93
CA THR A 102 -3.09 -33.85 -9.19
C THR A 102 -4.38 -33.63 -9.97
N SER A 103 -5.33 -32.88 -9.41
CA SER A 103 -6.63 -32.63 -10.04
C SER A 103 -7.11 -31.21 -9.78
N LEU A 104 -7.93 -30.70 -10.69
CA LEU A 104 -8.49 -29.35 -10.59
C LEU A 104 -9.38 -29.16 -9.35
N PRO A 105 -10.27 -30.10 -8.96
CA PRO A 105 -11.05 -29.94 -7.71
C PRO A 105 -10.17 -29.90 -6.47
N MET A 106 -9.11 -30.73 -6.42
CA MET A 106 -8.14 -30.69 -5.32
C MET A 106 -7.42 -29.35 -5.26
N ALA A 107 -6.99 -28.83 -6.42
CA ALA A 107 -6.37 -27.50 -6.49
C ALA A 107 -7.33 -26.42 -5.98
N ILE A 108 -8.58 -26.37 -6.46
CA ILE A 108 -9.58 -25.41 -5.99
C ILE A 108 -9.81 -25.50 -4.48
N ALA A 109 -9.96 -26.71 -3.94
CA ALA A 109 -10.18 -26.94 -2.51
C ALA A 109 -8.98 -26.47 -1.67
N VAL A 110 -7.76 -26.87 -2.04
CA VAL A 110 -6.55 -26.45 -1.33
C VAL A 110 -6.35 -24.94 -1.45
N ARG A 111 -6.71 -24.34 -2.59
CA ARG A 111 -6.61 -22.89 -2.79
C ARG A 111 -7.62 -22.11 -1.95
N ALA A 112 -8.83 -22.65 -1.78
CA ALA A 112 -9.81 -22.13 -0.85
C ALA A 112 -9.29 -22.20 0.60
N LEU A 113 -8.69 -23.33 1.00
CA LEU A 113 -8.07 -23.48 2.33
C LEU A 113 -6.89 -22.52 2.53
N LEU A 114 -6.07 -22.30 1.51
CA LEU A 114 -5.00 -21.30 1.53
C LEU A 114 -5.54 -19.90 1.76
N GLY A 115 -6.60 -19.51 1.06
CA GLY A 115 -7.25 -18.22 1.26
C GLY A 115 -7.86 -18.13 2.66
N ALA A 116 -8.56 -19.18 3.08
CA ALA A 116 -9.21 -19.28 4.39
C ALA A 116 -8.21 -19.16 5.54
N GLY A 117 -7.02 -19.78 5.44
CA GLY A 117 -5.96 -19.71 6.44
C GLY A 117 -5.14 -18.41 6.45
N ASN A 118 -5.37 -17.52 5.48
CA ASN A 118 -4.60 -16.28 5.29
C ASN A 118 -5.37 -15.02 5.72
N GLY A 119 -6.07 -15.09 6.85
CA GLY A 119 -6.82 -13.98 7.45
C GLY A 119 -5.97 -13.01 8.29
N ASN A 120 -4.63 -13.10 8.23
CA ASN A 120 -3.73 -12.42 9.15
C ASN A 120 -3.62 -10.89 8.90
N VAL A 121 -4.09 -10.38 7.76
CA VAL A 121 -3.98 -8.93 7.41
C VAL A 121 -4.60 -8.04 8.46
N GLY A 122 -5.84 -8.35 8.86
CA GLY A 122 -6.57 -7.57 9.85
C GLY A 122 -5.85 -7.59 11.19
N ILE A 123 -5.42 -8.78 11.63
CA ILE A 123 -4.71 -8.97 12.91
C ILE A 123 -3.40 -8.18 12.92
N ILE A 124 -2.61 -8.24 11.85
CA ILE A 124 -1.35 -7.49 11.73
C ILE A 124 -1.59 -5.98 11.78
N ARG A 125 -2.67 -5.50 11.15
CA ARG A 125 -3.05 -4.08 11.24
C ARG A 125 -3.37 -3.67 12.66
N THR A 126 -4.13 -4.50 13.37
CA THR A 126 -4.46 -4.28 14.78
C THR A 126 -3.19 -4.31 15.65
N MET A 127 -2.28 -5.25 15.44
CA MET A 127 -1.01 -5.30 16.19
C MET A 127 -0.16 -4.05 15.98
N VAL A 128 -0.09 -3.51 14.75
CA VAL A 128 0.64 -2.24 14.52
C VAL A 128 0.00 -1.09 15.27
N ALA A 129 -1.34 -1.00 15.29
CA ALA A 129 -2.06 0.01 16.05
C ALA A 129 -1.78 -0.11 17.56
N GLU A 130 -1.82 -1.33 18.10
CA GLU A 130 -1.59 -1.62 19.52
C GLU A 130 -0.12 -1.40 19.93
N MET A 131 0.85 -1.65 19.03
CA MET A 131 2.29 -1.43 19.28
C MET A 131 2.69 0.05 19.23
N VAL A 132 1.96 0.87 18.48
CA VAL A 132 2.27 2.28 18.25
C VAL A 132 1.08 3.12 18.73
N PRO A 133 0.90 3.28 20.05
CA PRO A 133 -0.19 4.07 20.60
C PRO A 133 -0.02 5.57 20.27
N GLU A 134 1.23 6.01 20.09
CA GLU A 134 1.57 7.39 19.76
C GLU A 134 1.10 7.74 18.35
N LYS A 135 0.08 8.60 18.32
CA LYS A 135 -0.59 9.09 17.10
C LYS A 135 0.40 9.64 16.07
N VAL A 136 1.43 10.35 16.51
CA VAL A 136 2.48 10.93 15.65
C VAL A 136 3.28 9.87 14.89
N LEU A 137 3.43 8.66 15.44
CA LEU A 137 4.25 7.59 14.87
C LEU A 137 3.45 6.56 14.05
N GLN A 138 2.14 6.47 14.24
CA GLN A 138 1.27 5.56 13.50
C GLN A 138 1.40 5.62 11.97
N PRO A 139 1.50 6.79 11.30
CA PRO A 139 1.54 6.80 9.83
C PRO A 139 2.81 6.14 9.29
N LYS A 140 3.93 6.35 9.98
CA LYS A 140 5.20 5.67 9.65
C LYS A 140 5.06 4.16 9.83
N ALA A 141 4.42 3.70 10.90
CA ALA A 141 4.23 2.27 11.17
C ALA A 141 3.28 1.59 10.17
N PHE A 142 2.13 2.21 9.85
CA PHE A 142 1.17 1.69 8.89
C PHE A 142 1.71 1.65 7.45
N SER A 143 2.63 2.57 7.09
CA SER A 143 3.28 2.59 5.77
C SER A 143 4.16 1.37 5.47
N ILE A 144 4.54 0.58 6.49
CA ILE A 144 5.33 -0.64 6.33
C ILE A 144 4.52 -1.75 5.64
N MET A 145 3.21 -1.84 5.89
CA MET A 145 2.40 -2.95 5.39
C MET A 145 2.28 -2.96 3.86
N PRO A 146 2.02 -1.82 3.18
CA PRO A 146 1.99 -1.75 1.72
C PRO A 146 3.37 -1.99 1.09
N LEU A 147 4.44 -1.57 1.77
CA LEU A 147 5.81 -1.84 1.33
C LEU A 147 6.07 -3.35 1.29
N VAL A 148 5.72 -4.08 2.35
CA VAL A 148 5.88 -5.55 2.42
C VAL A 148 5.06 -6.25 1.34
N TRP A 149 3.83 -5.81 1.09
CA TRP A 149 3.03 -6.32 -0.03
C TRP A 149 3.74 -6.15 -1.37
N SER A 150 4.26 -4.95 -1.63
CA SER A 150 4.95 -4.62 -2.89
C SER A 150 6.17 -5.52 -3.09
N ILE A 151 6.99 -5.69 -2.04
CA ILE A 151 8.14 -6.60 -2.04
C ILE A 151 7.68 -8.04 -2.31
N GLY A 152 6.68 -8.55 -1.59
CA GLY A 152 6.21 -9.92 -1.80
C GLY A 152 5.59 -10.16 -3.19
N SER A 153 4.90 -9.19 -3.76
CA SER A 153 4.35 -9.28 -5.11
C SER A 153 5.43 -9.33 -6.20
N VAL A 154 6.60 -8.77 -5.91
CA VAL A 154 7.80 -8.80 -6.75
C VAL A 154 8.51 -10.15 -6.63
N PHE A 155 8.77 -10.61 -5.40
CA PHE A 155 9.52 -11.84 -5.16
C PHE A 155 8.71 -13.12 -5.39
N GLY A 156 7.39 -13.08 -5.22
CA GLY A 156 6.55 -14.27 -5.31
C GLY A 156 6.58 -14.95 -6.68
N PRO A 157 6.27 -14.26 -7.78
CA PRO A 157 6.32 -14.84 -9.12
C PRO A 157 7.74 -15.28 -9.51
N ALA A 158 8.76 -14.50 -9.14
CA ALA A 158 10.16 -14.87 -9.37
C ALA A 158 10.49 -16.25 -8.77
N PHE A 159 10.07 -16.41 -7.52
CA PHE A 159 10.26 -17.62 -6.74
C PHE A 159 9.48 -18.82 -7.30
N GLY A 160 8.20 -18.62 -7.65
CA GLY A 160 7.34 -19.70 -8.13
C GLY A 160 7.79 -20.29 -9.47
N GLY A 161 8.21 -19.45 -10.42
CA GLY A 161 8.56 -19.91 -11.75
C GLY A 161 9.97 -20.50 -11.85
N PHE A 162 10.95 -20.00 -11.07
CA PHE A 162 12.33 -20.49 -11.12
C PHE A 162 12.49 -21.95 -10.66
N PHE A 163 11.63 -22.40 -9.75
CA PHE A 163 11.64 -23.76 -9.19
C PHE A 163 10.58 -24.70 -9.81
N ALA A 164 9.74 -24.21 -10.71
CA ALA A 164 8.72 -25.04 -11.36
C ALA A 164 9.36 -26.11 -12.26
N LYS A 165 8.78 -27.33 -12.30
CA LYS A 165 9.28 -28.47 -13.10
C LYS A 165 10.79 -28.71 -12.96
N PRO A 166 11.30 -28.90 -11.73
CA PRO A 166 12.74 -28.94 -11.49
C PRO A 166 13.44 -30.11 -12.18
N ALA A 167 12.73 -31.23 -12.39
CA ALA A 167 13.27 -32.39 -13.11
C ALA A 167 13.50 -32.11 -14.61
N GLU A 168 12.72 -31.21 -15.22
CA GLU A 168 12.89 -30.77 -16.61
C GLU A 168 13.89 -29.61 -16.71
N GLN A 169 13.82 -28.65 -15.78
CA GLN A 169 14.61 -27.43 -15.82
C GLN A 169 16.05 -27.61 -15.33
N TYR A 170 16.28 -28.48 -14.33
CA TYR A 170 17.62 -28.83 -13.83
C TYR A 170 17.80 -30.37 -13.75
N PRO A 171 17.90 -31.07 -14.89
CA PRO A 171 17.98 -32.53 -14.93
C PRO A 171 19.17 -33.11 -14.15
N SER A 172 20.30 -32.40 -14.10
CA SER A 172 21.50 -32.82 -13.37
C SER A 172 21.31 -32.90 -11.85
N LEU A 173 20.43 -32.06 -11.28
CA LEU A 173 20.19 -31.98 -9.84
C LEU A 173 18.95 -32.77 -9.41
N PHE A 174 17.86 -32.70 -10.20
CA PHE A 174 16.55 -33.24 -9.81
C PHE A 174 16.02 -34.33 -10.74
N GLY A 175 16.71 -34.63 -11.85
CA GLY A 175 16.24 -35.57 -12.87
C GLY A 175 16.14 -37.04 -12.40
N ASN A 176 16.76 -37.40 -11.28
CA ASN A 176 16.67 -38.76 -10.70
C ASN A 176 15.60 -38.89 -9.61
N ILE A 177 14.94 -37.79 -9.22
CA ILE A 177 13.99 -37.79 -8.11
C ILE A 177 12.58 -38.06 -8.65
N GLU A 178 12.08 -39.28 -8.45
CA GLU A 178 10.75 -39.71 -8.93
C GLU A 178 9.61 -38.86 -8.35
N PHE A 179 9.72 -38.45 -7.08
CA PHE A 179 8.75 -37.55 -6.44
C PHE A 179 8.56 -36.24 -7.20
N LEU A 180 9.64 -35.61 -7.67
CA LEU A 180 9.60 -34.34 -8.41
C LEU A 180 9.15 -34.51 -9.87
N LYS A 181 9.23 -35.72 -10.42
CA LYS A 181 8.61 -36.06 -11.71
C LYS A 181 7.10 -36.22 -11.58
N LYS A 182 6.67 -36.91 -10.51
CA LYS A 182 5.24 -37.11 -10.21
C LYS A 182 4.55 -35.81 -9.80
N PHE A 183 5.24 -34.95 -9.05
CA PHE A 183 4.74 -33.66 -8.58
C PHE A 183 5.65 -32.52 -9.03
N PRO A 184 5.53 -32.07 -10.30
CA PRO A 184 6.43 -31.08 -10.90
C PRO A 184 6.37 -29.70 -10.23
N PHE A 185 5.33 -29.41 -9.45
CA PHE A 185 5.15 -28.14 -8.74
C PHE A 185 5.39 -28.27 -7.23
N ALA A 186 5.87 -29.42 -6.73
CA ALA A 186 6.12 -29.59 -5.30
C ALA A 186 7.29 -28.73 -4.81
N LEU A 187 8.39 -28.64 -5.57
CA LEU A 187 9.60 -27.90 -5.16
C LEU A 187 9.37 -26.42 -4.84
N PRO A 188 8.73 -25.58 -5.70
CA PRO A 188 8.51 -24.18 -5.36
C PRO A 188 7.72 -24.06 -4.04
N ASN A 189 6.74 -24.95 -3.83
CA ASN A 189 5.93 -24.92 -2.62
C ASN A 189 6.68 -25.40 -1.36
N LEU A 190 7.55 -26.40 -1.48
CA LEU A 190 8.41 -26.85 -0.38
C LEU A 190 9.41 -25.77 0.03
N VAL A 191 10.00 -25.07 -0.94
CA VAL A 191 10.89 -23.95 -0.63
C VAL A 191 10.11 -22.79 0.02
N ALA A 192 8.84 -22.56 -0.37
CA ALA A 192 7.99 -21.56 0.31
C ALA A 192 7.74 -21.97 1.77
N CYS A 193 7.59 -23.27 2.04
CA CYS A 193 7.46 -23.81 3.40
C CYS A 193 8.68 -23.48 4.28
N VAL A 194 9.89 -23.36 3.72
CA VAL A 194 11.07 -22.90 4.47
C VAL A 194 10.87 -21.46 4.93
N PHE A 195 10.39 -20.56 4.06
CA PHE A 195 10.08 -19.18 4.43
C PHE A 195 8.95 -19.08 5.46
N PHE A 196 7.89 -19.89 5.31
CA PHE A 196 6.82 -19.95 6.31
C PHE A 196 7.35 -20.47 7.66
N THR A 197 8.21 -21.49 7.65
CA THR A 197 8.84 -22.03 8.87
C THR A 197 9.69 -20.96 9.56
N LEU A 198 10.53 -20.24 8.81
CA LEU A 198 11.31 -19.12 9.35
C LEU A 198 10.41 -18.02 9.92
N SER A 199 9.29 -17.72 9.26
CA SER A 199 8.32 -16.73 9.73
C SER A 199 7.63 -17.19 11.03
N VAL A 200 7.23 -18.46 11.12
CA VAL A 200 6.63 -19.07 12.32
C VAL A 200 7.63 -19.08 13.47
N ILE A 201 8.88 -19.49 13.23
CA ILE A 201 9.93 -19.50 14.26
C ILE A 201 10.21 -18.09 14.76
N THR A 202 10.37 -17.13 13.84
CA THR A 202 10.67 -15.73 14.21
C THR A 202 9.51 -15.13 15.01
N ALA A 203 8.27 -15.37 14.58
CA ALA A 203 7.08 -14.91 15.31
C ALA A 203 6.97 -15.59 16.69
N ALA A 204 7.18 -16.91 16.77
CA ALA A 204 7.08 -17.64 18.03
C ALA A 204 8.12 -17.16 19.05
N LEU A 205 9.36 -16.93 18.62
CA LEU A 205 10.48 -16.60 19.49
C LEU A 205 10.60 -15.11 19.84
N PHE A 206 10.14 -14.20 18.97
CA PHE A 206 10.44 -12.76 19.11
C PHE A 206 9.23 -11.82 19.01
N LEU A 207 8.11 -12.26 18.43
CA LEU A 207 6.91 -11.40 18.38
C LEU A 207 6.27 -11.35 19.77
N GLU A 208 6.00 -10.13 20.24
CA GLU A 208 5.31 -9.90 21.50
C GLU A 208 3.78 -9.91 21.31
N GLU A 209 3.07 -10.42 22.32
CA GLU A 209 1.60 -10.32 22.35
C GLU A 209 1.19 -8.88 22.65
N THR A 210 0.33 -8.33 21.80
CA THR A 210 -0.12 -6.94 21.89
C THR A 210 -1.49 -6.82 22.56
N LEU A 211 -2.27 -7.90 22.63
CA LEU A 211 -3.58 -7.89 23.28
C LEU A 211 -3.45 -7.56 24.78
N ALA A 212 -4.11 -6.48 25.22
CA ALA A 212 -4.01 -5.97 26.60
C ALA A 212 -4.36 -7.01 27.67
N SER A 213 -5.43 -7.80 27.46
CA SER A 213 -5.86 -8.85 28.39
C SER A 213 -4.86 -10.00 28.55
N LYS A 214 -3.91 -10.13 27.62
CA LYS A 214 -2.89 -11.19 27.61
C LYS A 214 -1.46 -10.66 27.76
N LYS A 215 -1.27 -9.35 27.91
CA LYS A 215 0.05 -8.70 28.01
C LYS A 215 0.92 -9.24 29.16
N HIS A 216 0.31 -9.66 30.26
CA HIS A 216 1.01 -10.23 31.42
C HIS A 216 1.05 -11.76 31.44
N SER A 217 0.51 -12.42 30.42
CA SER A 217 0.57 -13.88 30.32
C SER A 217 1.99 -14.34 29.97
N ARG A 218 2.43 -15.44 30.59
CA ARG A 218 3.79 -15.95 30.40
C ARG A 218 3.93 -16.56 29.00
N ASP A 219 4.65 -15.87 28.13
CA ASP A 219 4.96 -16.33 26.78
C ASP A 219 6.22 -17.22 26.77
N TRP A 220 6.01 -18.53 26.64
CA TRP A 220 7.10 -19.51 26.58
C TRP A 220 8.00 -19.34 25.36
N GLY A 221 7.45 -18.84 24.24
CA GLY A 221 8.20 -18.59 23.01
C GLY A 221 9.22 -17.46 23.19
N LEU A 222 8.82 -16.36 23.82
CA LEU A 222 9.73 -15.25 24.14
C LEU A 222 10.82 -15.67 25.14
N VAL A 223 10.47 -16.44 26.17
CA VAL A 223 11.45 -16.95 27.15
C VAL A 223 12.50 -17.83 26.47
N LEU A 224 12.09 -18.66 25.51
CA LEU A 224 13.01 -19.48 24.73
C LEU A 224 13.87 -18.63 23.80
N GLY A 225 13.27 -17.64 23.10
CA GLY A 225 13.98 -16.71 22.23
C GLY A 225 15.04 -15.89 22.97
N GLU A 226 14.72 -15.43 24.17
CA GLU A 226 15.66 -14.72 25.04
C GLU A 226 16.82 -15.63 25.48
N LYS A 227 16.53 -16.87 25.90
CA LYS A 227 17.59 -17.86 26.23
C LYS A 227 18.49 -18.16 25.04
N LEU A 228 17.93 -18.30 23.84
CA LEU A 228 18.68 -18.60 22.62
C LEU A 228 19.59 -17.43 22.23
N THR A 229 19.10 -16.20 22.35
CA THR A 229 19.85 -14.98 21.99
C THR A 229 20.87 -14.56 23.04
N ARG A 230 20.63 -14.87 24.33
CA ARG A 230 21.61 -14.65 25.42
C ARG A 230 22.95 -15.35 25.15
N SER A 231 22.95 -16.50 24.47
CA SER A 231 24.18 -17.19 24.06
C SER A 231 24.99 -16.47 22.98
N PHE A 232 24.36 -15.58 22.20
CA PHE A 232 25.00 -14.81 21.13
C PHE A 232 25.27 -13.35 21.50
N GLN A 233 24.65 -12.83 22.56
CA GLN A 233 24.94 -11.49 23.07
C GLN A 233 26.19 -11.52 23.97
N ARG A 234 27.30 -10.92 23.48
CA ARG A 234 28.43 -10.58 24.36
C ARG A 234 27.93 -9.62 25.44
N HIS A 235 28.10 -10.00 26.71
CA HIS A 235 27.77 -9.20 27.88
C HIS A 235 28.13 -7.71 27.70
N PRO A 236 27.15 -6.79 27.74
CA PRO A 236 27.43 -5.46 28.24
C PRO A 236 27.76 -5.64 29.74
N ARG A 237 28.89 -5.07 30.19
CA ARG A 237 29.21 -5.03 31.63
C ARG A 237 28.03 -4.42 32.39
N PRO A 238 27.65 -4.96 33.55
CA PRO A 238 26.59 -4.34 34.34
C PRO A 238 27.13 -2.99 34.85
N HIS A 239 26.62 -1.88 34.31
CA HIS A 239 26.66 -0.64 35.06
C HIS A 239 25.71 -0.82 36.24
N LEU A 240 26.28 -0.90 37.44
CA LEU A 240 25.55 -0.81 38.70
C LEU A 240 24.79 0.51 38.72
N ARG A 241 23.56 0.50 38.20
CA ARG A 241 22.60 1.59 38.41
C ARG A 241 22.18 1.45 39.86
N ARG A 242 22.78 2.29 40.72
CA ARG A 242 22.41 2.44 42.12
C ARG A 242 20.91 2.72 42.14
N HIS A 243 20.11 1.79 42.67
CA HIS A 243 18.69 1.99 42.90
C HIS A 243 18.58 3.19 43.86
N SER A 244 18.32 4.37 43.34
CA SER A 244 17.95 5.51 44.18
C SER A 244 16.50 5.29 44.56
N LEU A 245 16.20 5.41 45.86
CA LEU A 245 14.83 5.34 46.39
C LEU A 245 13.88 6.38 45.78
N VAL A 246 14.40 7.30 44.96
CA VAL A 246 13.64 8.35 44.25
C VAL A 246 12.80 7.79 43.10
N ASP A 247 13.18 6.64 42.50
CA ASP A 247 12.42 6.06 41.37
C ASP A 247 11.12 5.34 41.81
N ALA A 248 11.01 4.96 43.09
CA ALA A 248 9.82 4.33 43.65
C ALA A 248 8.72 5.35 43.99
N GLU A 249 9.10 6.58 44.36
CA GLU A 249 8.16 7.69 44.52
C GLU A 249 7.76 8.32 43.17
N ALA A 250 8.60 8.22 42.14
CA ALA A 250 8.25 8.64 40.77
C ALA A 250 7.26 7.70 40.05
N SER A 251 6.98 6.53 40.63
CA SER A 251 5.99 5.56 40.11
C SER A 251 4.67 5.58 40.91
N ALA A 252 4.58 6.36 41.98
CA ALA A 252 3.30 6.76 42.53
C ALA A 252 2.72 7.86 41.61
N PRO A 253 1.40 7.90 41.35
CA PRO A 253 0.80 9.00 40.61
C PRO A 253 0.91 10.25 41.49
N LEU A 254 2.03 10.97 41.34
CA LEU A 254 2.15 12.34 41.78
C LEU A 254 1.05 13.10 41.05
N LEU A 255 0.21 13.81 41.80
CA LEU A 255 -0.75 14.79 41.29
C LEU A 255 0.02 15.90 40.57
N THR A 256 0.51 15.61 39.38
CA THR A 256 0.98 16.60 38.42
C THR A 256 -0.26 17.34 37.98
N GLN A 257 -0.29 18.66 38.21
CA GLN A 257 -1.25 19.52 37.54
C GLN A 257 -1.25 19.16 36.05
N ASP A 258 -2.45 18.86 35.53
CA ASP A 258 -2.73 18.42 34.17
C ASP A 258 -2.21 19.45 33.13
N GLU A 259 -0.91 19.44 32.85
CA GLU A 259 -0.37 19.92 31.57
C GLU A 259 -0.43 18.76 30.58
N ARG A 260 -1.65 18.34 30.25
CA ARG A 260 -1.88 17.46 29.09
C ARG A 260 -1.48 18.25 27.84
N ASP A 261 -0.82 17.59 26.91
CA ASP A 261 -0.55 18.16 25.59
C ASP A 261 -1.92 18.62 25.02
N PRO A 262 -2.08 19.84 24.47
CA PRO A 262 -3.35 20.27 23.87
C PRO A 262 -3.90 19.27 22.85
N ALA A 263 -3.03 18.48 22.21
CA ALA A 263 -3.41 17.36 21.35
C ALA A 263 -4.15 16.23 22.08
N ASP A 264 -3.86 15.96 23.36
CA ASP A 264 -4.53 14.95 24.18
C ASP A 264 -5.88 15.44 24.71
N LEU A 265 -6.01 16.75 25.00
CA LEU A 265 -7.27 17.37 25.42
C LEU A 265 -8.36 17.31 24.33
N ILE A 266 -7.99 17.50 23.07
CA ILE A 266 -8.93 17.42 21.92
C ILE A 266 -9.51 16.00 21.77
N VAL A 267 -8.74 14.98 22.13
CA VAL A 267 -9.12 13.57 21.95
C VAL A 267 -10.18 13.13 22.94
N ASP A 268 -10.17 13.73 24.13
CA ASP A 268 -11.19 13.56 25.16
C ASP A 268 -12.48 14.33 24.81
N ILE A 269 -12.38 15.43 24.06
CA ILE A 269 -13.53 16.27 23.64
C ILE A 269 -14.21 15.75 22.37
N THR A 270 -13.48 15.11 21.46
CA THR A 270 -14.09 14.57 20.21
C THR A 270 -15.04 13.39 20.52
N PRO A 271 -16.33 13.47 20.15
CA PRO A 271 -17.29 12.40 20.37
C PRO A 271 -16.83 11.08 19.71
N GLU A 272 -17.23 9.94 20.28
CA GLU A 272 -16.89 8.64 19.69
C GLU A 272 -17.44 8.57 18.26
N PRO A 273 -16.58 8.33 17.25
CA PRO A 273 -17.04 8.32 15.87
C PRO A 273 -18.06 7.20 15.68
N LYS A 274 -19.26 7.55 15.22
CA LYS A 274 -20.31 6.59 14.92
C LYS A 274 -19.86 5.80 13.69
N THR A 275 -20.26 4.53 13.58
CA THR A 275 -19.88 3.65 12.44
C THR A 275 -20.27 4.25 11.07
N GLY A 276 -21.26 5.15 11.03
CA GLY A 276 -21.65 5.92 9.84
C GLY A 276 -20.60 6.96 9.40
N ASP A 277 -19.85 7.54 10.34
CA ASP A 277 -18.87 8.61 10.09
C ASP A 277 -17.60 8.10 9.39
N ILE A 278 -17.48 6.76 9.26
CA ILE A 278 -16.42 6.10 8.49
C ILE A 278 -16.61 6.31 6.99
N PHE A 279 -17.85 6.41 6.52
CA PHE A 279 -18.20 6.47 5.10
C PHE A 279 -18.37 7.92 4.62
N THR A 280 -17.33 8.74 4.83
CA THR A 280 -17.25 10.05 4.21
C THR A 280 -17.04 9.94 2.69
N TYR A 281 -17.27 11.03 1.97
CA TYR A 281 -17.04 11.07 0.53
C TYR A 281 -15.61 10.65 0.15
N ASP A 282 -14.61 11.13 0.90
CA ASP A 282 -13.20 10.84 0.62
C ASP A 282 -12.82 9.39 0.90
N THR A 283 -13.36 8.78 1.97
CA THR A 283 -13.11 7.36 2.26
C THR A 283 -13.80 6.46 1.25
N ILE A 284 -15.04 6.76 0.84
CA ILE A 284 -15.74 6.02 -0.21
C ILE A 284 -14.97 6.10 -1.52
N MET A 285 -14.53 7.29 -1.93
CA MET A 285 -13.73 7.44 -3.16
C MET A 285 -12.39 6.69 -3.09
N ALA A 286 -11.71 6.71 -1.94
CA ALA A 286 -10.50 5.92 -1.73
C ALA A 286 -10.76 4.41 -1.84
N LEU A 287 -11.84 3.92 -1.24
CA LEU A 287 -12.25 2.51 -1.28
C LEU A 287 -12.60 2.07 -2.71
N VAL A 288 -13.33 2.90 -3.45
CA VAL A 288 -13.67 2.65 -4.86
C VAL A 288 -12.41 2.58 -5.71
N CYS A 289 -11.52 3.58 -5.62
CA CYS A 289 -10.25 3.60 -6.34
C CYS A 289 -9.39 2.36 -6.04
N TYR A 290 -9.28 1.98 -4.76
CA TYR A 290 -8.51 0.82 -4.36
C TYR A 290 -9.10 -0.49 -4.91
N THR A 291 -10.43 -0.60 -4.90
CA THR A 291 -11.14 -1.76 -5.44
C THR A 291 -10.91 -1.92 -6.93
N PHE A 292 -11.04 -0.85 -7.71
CA PHE A 292 -10.79 -0.87 -9.15
C PHE A 292 -9.34 -1.22 -9.45
N LEU A 293 -8.38 -0.60 -8.75
CA LEU A 293 -6.95 -0.91 -8.91
C LEU A 293 -6.67 -2.40 -8.65
N ALA A 294 -7.18 -2.93 -7.54
CA ALA A 294 -7.00 -4.34 -7.18
C ALA A 294 -7.64 -5.26 -8.22
N LEU A 295 -8.82 -4.89 -8.73
CA LEU A 295 -9.55 -5.65 -9.73
C LEU A 295 -8.74 -5.80 -11.02
N HIS A 296 -8.35 -4.69 -11.66
CA HIS A 296 -7.70 -4.79 -12.97
C HIS A 296 -6.21 -5.16 -12.87
N SER A 297 -5.49 -4.67 -11.86
CA SER A 297 -4.04 -4.93 -11.77
C SER A 297 -3.75 -6.39 -11.44
N VAL A 298 -4.52 -7.03 -10.53
CA VAL A 298 -4.31 -8.44 -10.18
C VAL A 298 -4.77 -9.36 -11.32
N ALA A 299 -5.82 -8.99 -12.04
CA ALA A 299 -6.27 -9.73 -13.22
C ALA A 299 -5.21 -9.73 -14.34
N TYR A 300 -4.52 -8.59 -14.56
CA TYR A 300 -3.38 -8.53 -15.49
C TYR A 300 -2.31 -9.58 -15.12
N ASP A 301 -1.91 -9.61 -13.84
CA ASP A 301 -0.83 -10.47 -13.36
C ASP A 301 -1.18 -11.96 -13.43
N GLN A 302 -2.46 -12.31 -13.36
CA GLN A 302 -2.91 -13.69 -13.53
C GLN A 302 -3.07 -14.12 -14.99
N VAL A 303 -3.54 -13.22 -15.85
CA VAL A 303 -3.76 -13.53 -17.28
C VAL A 303 -2.45 -13.51 -18.07
N LEU A 304 -1.48 -12.69 -17.66
CA LEU A 304 -0.19 -12.60 -18.34
C LEU A 304 0.54 -13.95 -18.48
N PRO A 305 0.75 -14.76 -17.42
CA PRO A 305 1.34 -16.10 -17.56
C PRO A 305 0.56 -17.01 -18.51
N VAL A 306 -0.78 -16.92 -18.51
CA VAL A 306 -1.62 -17.73 -19.41
C VAL A 306 -1.39 -17.31 -20.87
N PHE A 307 -1.30 -16.01 -21.14
CA PHE A 307 -0.96 -15.47 -22.46
C PHE A 307 0.46 -15.86 -22.91
N LEU A 308 1.43 -15.81 -22.00
CA LEU A 308 2.81 -16.21 -22.29
C LEU A 308 2.91 -17.72 -22.56
N ASN A 309 2.12 -18.55 -21.86
CA ASN A 309 2.06 -19.99 -22.12
C ASN A 309 1.26 -20.34 -23.38
N TYR A 310 0.34 -19.48 -23.81
CA TYR A 310 -0.51 -19.73 -24.96
C TYR A 310 0.32 -19.92 -26.25
N PRO A 311 0.01 -20.90 -27.12
CA PRO A 311 0.84 -21.24 -28.27
C PRO A 311 1.12 -20.05 -29.20
N THR A 312 2.33 -20.03 -29.77
CA THR A 312 2.67 -19.12 -30.86
C THR A 312 1.84 -19.45 -32.11
N GLN A 313 1.40 -18.42 -32.82
CA GLN A 313 0.71 -18.57 -34.09
C GLN A 313 1.32 -17.59 -35.10
N VAL A 314 1.59 -18.07 -36.31
CA VAL A 314 2.06 -17.24 -37.43
C VAL A 314 0.86 -16.53 -38.04
N PRO A 315 0.86 -15.18 -38.16
CA PRO A 315 -0.24 -14.43 -38.72
C PRO A 315 -0.44 -14.72 -40.22
N ASP A 316 -1.62 -15.24 -40.56
CA ASP A 316 -2.07 -15.55 -41.92
C ASP A 316 -3.44 -14.90 -42.20
N LYS A 317 -3.81 -14.76 -43.47
CA LYS A 317 -5.11 -14.15 -43.89
C LYS A 317 -6.35 -14.85 -43.30
N HIS A 318 -6.24 -16.13 -42.91
CA HIS A 318 -7.35 -16.92 -42.35
C HIS A 318 -7.46 -16.78 -40.82
N ASN A 319 -6.33 -16.67 -40.12
CA ASN A 319 -6.29 -16.63 -38.66
C ASN A 319 -6.20 -15.20 -38.10
N THR A 320 -5.78 -14.23 -38.92
CA THR A 320 -5.51 -12.85 -38.51
C THR A 320 -6.28 -11.85 -39.38
N LYS A 321 -7.11 -11.03 -38.75
CA LYS A 321 -7.74 -9.84 -39.33
C LYS A 321 -7.59 -8.68 -38.34
N LEU A 322 -6.54 -7.90 -38.53
CA LEU A 322 -6.23 -6.76 -37.66
C LEU A 322 -7.32 -5.67 -37.78
N PRO A 323 -7.57 -4.91 -36.70
CA PRO A 323 -6.89 -4.95 -35.39
C PRO A 323 -7.48 -5.96 -34.39
N PHE A 324 -8.55 -6.69 -34.74
CA PHE A 324 -9.36 -7.41 -33.75
C PHE A 324 -9.13 -8.92 -33.67
N LYS A 325 -8.93 -9.60 -34.79
CA LYS A 325 -8.88 -11.07 -34.84
C LYS A 325 -7.44 -11.56 -34.93
N PHE A 326 -6.94 -12.20 -33.88
CA PHE A 326 -5.70 -12.96 -33.80
C PHE A 326 -5.65 -13.75 -32.49
N SER A 327 -4.92 -14.86 -32.45
CA SER A 327 -4.86 -15.74 -31.27
C SER A 327 -3.47 -16.26 -30.90
N GLY A 328 -2.41 -15.54 -31.24
CA GLY A 328 -1.03 -15.93 -30.90
C GLY A 328 -0.60 -15.51 -29.48
N GLY A 329 0.06 -16.43 -28.77
CA GLY A 329 0.82 -16.16 -27.54
C GLY A 329 2.33 -16.37 -27.74
N PHE A 330 3.06 -16.68 -26.66
CA PHE A 330 4.52 -16.85 -26.69
C PHE A 330 4.98 -18.32 -26.63
N GLY A 331 4.10 -19.26 -26.27
CA GLY A 331 4.41 -20.69 -26.15
C GLY A 331 5.47 -21.02 -25.09
N LEU A 332 5.57 -20.21 -24.04
CA LEU A 332 6.62 -20.34 -23.02
C LEU A 332 6.25 -21.34 -21.94
N GLU A 333 7.25 -22.07 -21.46
CA GLU A 333 7.15 -22.94 -20.28
C GLU A 333 7.29 -22.13 -18.98
N SER A 334 6.84 -22.70 -17.85
CA SER A 334 6.83 -22.02 -16.55
C SER A 334 8.20 -21.48 -16.13
N GLY A 335 9.29 -22.18 -16.47
CA GLY A 335 10.65 -21.76 -16.12
C GLY A 335 11.03 -20.42 -16.76
N ARG A 336 10.77 -20.26 -18.07
CA ARG A 336 11.03 -19.01 -18.81
C ARG A 336 10.10 -17.89 -18.36
N ILE A 337 8.82 -18.19 -18.12
CA ILE A 337 7.86 -17.23 -17.55
C ILE A 337 8.38 -16.76 -16.20
N GLY A 338 8.84 -17.68 -15.35
CA GLY A 338 9.51 -17.40 -14.08
C GLY A 338 10.68 -16.45 -14.21
N THR A 339 11.59 -16.69 -15.15
CA THR A 339 12.73 -15.79 -15.41
C THR A 339 12.28 -14.38 -15.81
N ILE A 340 11.26 -14.25 -16.65
CA ILE A 340 10.69 -12.94 -17.03
C ILE A 340 10.13 -12.23 -15.79
N PHE A 341 9.37 -12.93 -14.95
CA PHE A 341 8.83 -12.39 -13.71
C PHE A 341 9.93 -12.04 -12.69
N THR A 342 11.03 -12.79 -12.63
CA THR A 342 12.21 -12.46 -11.81
C THR A 342 12.86 -11.17 -12.27
N ALA A 343 13.14 -11.03 -13.58
CA ALA A 343 13.73 -9.82 -14.14
C ALA A 343 12.81 -8.60 -13.94
N TYR A 344 11.51 -8.78 -14.19
CA TYR A 344 10.46 -7.79 -13.92
C TYR A 344 10.44 -7.40 -12.43
N GLY A 345 10.50 -8.37 -11.52
CA GLY A 345 10.51 -8.13 -10.09
C GLY A 345 11.74 -7.33 -9.62
N VAL A 346 12.94 -7.70 -10.08
CA VAL A 346 14.17 -6.96 -9.76
C VAL A 346 14.09 -5.52 -10.27
N ALA A 347 13.64 -5.32 -11.51
CA ALA A 347 13.45 -3.97 -12.07
C ALA A 347 12.42 -3.17 -11.25
N CYS A 348 11.32 -3.81 -10.85
CA CYS A 348 10.32 -3.20 -9.98
C CYS A 348 10.89 -2.81 -8.60
N GLY A 349 11.71 -3.67 -8.00
CA GLY A 349 12.39 -3.34 -6.74
C GLY A 349 13.24 -2.08 -6.83
N VAL A 350 14.02 -1.93 -7.92
CA VAL A 350 14.83 -0.73 -8.16
C VAL A 350 13.94 0.52 -8.28
N ILE A 351 12.86 0.45 -9.06
CA ILE A 351 11.92 1.56 -9.23
C ILE A 351 11.25 1.93 -7.88
N GLN A 352 10.82 0.93 -7.09
CA GLN A 352 10.18 1.12 -5.79
C GLN A 352 11.07 1.85 -4.78
N PHE A 353 12.35 1.49 -4.69
CA PHE A 353 13.24 2.08 -3.67
C PHE A 353 13.87 3.40 -4.10
N PHE A 354 14.20 3.56 -5.38
CA PHE A 354 14.95 4.73 -5.85
C PHE A 354 14.10 5.78 -6.57
N ILE A 355 13.00 5.39 -7.22
CA ILE A 355 12.21 6.29 -8.07
C ILE A 355 10.92 6.73 -7.39
N PHE A 356 10.22 5.82 -6.70
CA PHE A 356 8.92 6.13 -6.09
C PHE A 356 9.00 7.24 -5.01
N PRO A 357 9.90 7.20 -4.01
CA PRO A 357 9.96 8.25 -2.99
C PRO A 357 10.18 9.67 -3.54
N PRO A 358 11.18 9.95 -4.40
CA PRO A 358 11.39 11.30 -4.93
C PRO A 358 10.25 11.75 -5.86
N LEU A 359 9.56 10.82 -6.54
CA LEU A 359 8.42 11.16 -7.38
C LEU A 359 7.24 11.64 -6.53
N CYS A 360 6.92 10.91 -5.45
CA CYS A 360 5.84 11.24 -4.54
C CYS A 360 6.10 12.54 -3.76
N THR A 361 7.32 12.78 -3.30
CA THR A 361 7.64 14.05 -2.61
C THR A 361 7.58 15.26 -3.53
N ARG A 362 7.89 15.09 -4.82
CA ARG A 362 7.88 16.20 -5.80
C ARG A 362 6.50 16.52 -6.37
N PHE A 363 5.70 15.49 -6.68
CA PHE A 363 4.43 15.67 -7.41
C PHE A 363 3.18 15.43 -6.55
N GLY A 364 3.33 14.90 -5.34
CA GLY A 364 2.22 14.48 -4.50
C GLY A 364 1.67 13.09 -4.87
N SER A 365 0.97 12.47 -3.92
CA SER A 365 0.51 11.08 -4.07
C SER A 365 -0.65 10.97 -5.08
N LEU A 366 -1.59 11.92 -5.03
CA LEU A 366 -2.78 11.95 -5.89
C LEU A 366 -2.46 12.18 -7.37
N ARG A 367 -1.53 13.09 -7.70
CA ARG A 367 -1.15 13.35 -9.10
C ARG A 367 -0.43 12.15 -9.71
N CYS A 368 0.47 11.53 -8.94
CA CYS A 368 1.15 10.30 -9.35
C CYS A 368 0.13 9.17 -9.58
N TYR A 369 -0.85 9.03 -8.70
CA TYR A 369 -1.92 8.05 -8.83
C TYR A 369 -2.79 8.27 -10.09
N ARG A 370 -3.24 9.50 -10.35
CA ARG A 370 -4.00 9.86 -11.56
C ARG A 370 -3.22 9.52 -12.84
N LEU A 371 -1.94 9.86 -12.89
CA LEU A 371 -1.09 9.51 -14.03
C LEU A 371 -1.00 7.99 -14.22
N ALA A 372 -0.80 7.24 -13.14
CA ALA A 372 -0.78 5.77 -13.21
C ALA A 372 -2.09 5.22 -13.76
N MET A 373 -3.25 5.73 -13.31
CA MET A 373 -4.57 5.26 -13.74
C MET A 373 -4.82 5.52 -15.24
N LEU A 374 -4.33 6.63 -15.77
CA LEU A 374 -4.42 6.93 -17.21
C LEU A 374 -3.53 6.00 -18.07
N LEU A 375 -2.40 5.53 -17.53
CA LEU A 375 -1.46 4.69 -18.27
C LEU A 375 -1.84 3.20 -18.29
N TYR A 376 -2.58 2.70 -17.28
CA TYR A 376 -3.01 1.31 -17.22
C TYR A 376 -3.82 0.83 -18.45
N PRO A 377 -4.85 1.57 -18.91
CA PRO A 377 -5.59 1.20 -20.13
C PRO A 377 -4.67 1.05 -21.34
N VAL A 378 -3.68 1.94 -21.50
CA VAL A 378 -2.75 1.91 -22.62
C VAL A 378 -1.91 0.63 -22.58
N VAL A 379 -1.38 0.27 -21.41
CA VAL A 379 -0.66 -1.00 -21.22
C VAL A 379 -1.54 -2.17 -21.68
N TYR A 380 -2.79 -2.22 -21.22
CA TYR A 380 -3.69 -3.35 -21.49
C TYR A 380 -4.09 -3.44 -22.97
N LEU A 381 -4.34 -2.31 -23.63
CA LEU A 381 -4.63 -2.28 -25.06
C LEU A 381 -3.44 -2.78 -25.88
N VAL A 382 -2.22 -2.44 -25.50
CA VAL A 382 -1.00 -2.75 -26.26
C VAL A 382 -0.49 -4.18 -26.01
N THR A 383 -0.63 -4.73 -24.79
CA THR A 383 -0.13 -6.06 -24.43
C THR A 383 -0.44 -7.18 -25.44
N PRO A 384 -1.69 -7.41 -25.90
CA PRO A 384 -1.97 -8.52 -26.82
C PRO A 384 -1.22 -8.43 -28.14
N TYR A 385 -0.91 -7.22 -28.62
CA TYR A 385 -0.20 -7.02 -29.90
C TYR A 385 1.25 -7.50 -29.85
N THR A 386 1.84 -7.70 -28.67
CA THR A 386 3.16 -8.33 -28.53
C THR A 386 3.19 -9.75 -29.10
N GLY A 387 2.05 -10.47 -29.08
CA GLY A 387 1.93 -11.82 -29.64
C GLY A 387 2.03 -11.88 -31.17
N LEU A 388 1.85 -10.74 -31.86
CA LEU A 388 1.96 -10.65 -33.33
C LEU A 388 3.42 -10.53 -33.81
N ILE A 389 4.33 -10.12 -32.94
CA ILE A 389 5.74 -9.89 -33.28
C ILE A 389 6.41 -11.26 -33.50
N GLN A 390 6.83 -11.52 -34.74
CA GLN A 390 7.43 -12.82 -35.11
C GLN A 390 8.90 -12.94 -34.72
N THR A 391 9.64 -11.83 -34.73
CA THR A 391 11.05 -11.83 -34.35
C THR A 391 11.20 -11.97 -32.84
N GLU A 392 11.83 -13.06 -32.41
CA GLU A 392 11.92 -13.43 -30.99
C GLU A 392 12.54 -12.32 -30.12
N ARG A 393 13.67 -11.72 -30.56
CA ARG A 393 14.36 -10.65 -29.82
C ARG A 393 13.48 -9.42 -29.62
N THR A 394 12.83 -8.94 -30.69
CA THR A 394 11.98 -7.75 -30.60
C THR A 394 10.69 -8.04 -29.84
N ARG A 395 10.16 -9.27 -29.91
CA ARG A 395 9.00 -9.70 -29.13
C ARG A 395 9.29 -9.65 -27.63
N TYR A 396 10.42 -10.19 -27.18
CA TYR A 396 10.82 -10.09 -25.77
C TYR A 396 11.17 -8.66 -25.35
N ALA A 397 11.81 -7.87 -26.22
CA ALA A 397 12.10 -6.46 -25.92
C ALA A 397 10.80 -5.64 -25.76
N ALA A 398 9.81 -5.84 -26.65
CA ALA A 398 8.50 -5.19 -26.56
C ALA A 398 7.74 -5.61 -25.30
N LEU A 399 7.72 -6.91 -24.98
CA LEU A 399 7.13 -7.41 -23.73
C LEU A 399 7.85 -6.79 -22.52
N GLY A 400 9.17 -6.80 -22.50
CA GLY A 400 9.98 -6.23 -21.42
C GLY A 400 9.68 -4.76 -21.20
N LEU A 401 9.60 -3.95 -22.26
CA LEU A 401 9.22 -2.55 -22.18
C LEU A 401 7.81 -2.35 -21.59
N ILE A 402 6.83 -3.12 -22.07
CA ILE A 402 5.45 -3.06 -21.56
C ILE A 402 5.39 -3.46 -20.09
N LEU A 403 6.13 -4.51 -19.69
CA LEU A 403 6.22 -4.92 -18.30
C LEU A 403 6.92 -3.87 -17.44
N LEU A 404 7.95 -3.18 -17.92
CA LEU A 404 8.56 -2.06 -17.19
C LEU A 404 7.58 -0.92 -16.96
N VAL A 405 6.81 -0.54 -17.99
CA VAL A 405 5.75 0.49 -17.86
C VAL A 405 4.67 0.01 -16.90
N LYS A 406 4.19 -1.23 -17.03
CA LYS A 406 3.23 -1.85 -16.10
C LYS A 406 3.73 -1.87 -14.67
N GLY A 407 5.01 -2.19 -14.48
CA GLY A 407 5.66 -2.23 -13.18
C GLY A 407 5.72 -0.84 -12.55
N PHE A 408 6.15 0.16 -13.33
CA PHE A 408 6.19 1.56 -12.92
C PHE A 408 4.81 2.05 -12.44
N VAL A 409 3.75 1.84 -13.23
CA VAL A 409 2.39 2.26 -12.83
C VAL A 409 1.85 1.49 -11.63
N GLY A 410 2.23 0.21 -11.45
CA GLY A 410 1.85 -0.59 -10.28
C GLY A 410 2.54 -0.18 -8.98
N ILE A 411 3.82 0.15 -9.07
CA ILE A 411 4.64 0.65 -7.95
C ILE A 411 4.17 2.03 -7.48
N ILE A 412 3.64 2.85 -8.39
CA ILE A 412 3.04 4.13 -8.01
C ILE A 412 1.61 3.90 -7.50
N GLY A 413 0.82 3.11 -8.22
CA GLY A 413 -0.60 2.90 -8.00
C GLY A 413 -0.93 2.43 -6.58
N PHE A 414 -0.39 1.27 -6.17
CA PHE A 414 -0.76 0.62 -4.91
C PHE A 414 -0.30 1.41 -3.66
N PRO A 415 0.94 1.90 -3.59
CA PRO A 415 1.37 2.75 -2.48
C PRO A 415 0.59 4.07 -2.41
N CYS A 416 0.39 4.78 -3.53
CA CYS A 416 -0.33 6.05 -3.52
C CYS A 416 -1.77 5.90 -3.03
N ILE A 417 -2.53 4.93 -3.55
CA ILE A 417 -3.91 4.74 -3.08
C ILE A 417 -3.97 4.34 -1.61
N THR A 418 -2.97 3.60 -1.12
CA THR A 418 -2.93 3.22 0.30
C THR A 418 -2.59 4.41 1.21
N ILE A 419 -1.70 5.30 0.76
CA ILE A 419 -1.42 6.57 1.44
C ILE A 419 -2.67 7.44 1.45
N MET A 420 -3.34 7.58 0.31
CA MET A 420 -4.55 8.39 0.18
C MET A 420 -5.71 7.85 1.02
N LEU A 421 -5.88 6.52 1.08
CA LEU A 421 -6.84 5.88 1.98
C LEU A 421 -6.53 6.19 3.45
N THR A 422 -5.26 6.17 3.82
CA THR A 422 -4.82 6.53 5.19
C THR A 422 -5.11 8.01 5.48
N ASN A 423 -4.91 8.88 4.49
CA ASN A 423 -5.15 10.31 4.61
C ASN A 423 -6.65 10.68 4.52
N ALA A 424 -7.50 9.78 4.05
CA ALA A 424 -8.95 10.00 4.02
C ALA A 424 -9.62 9.71 5.38
N ALA A 425 -8.91 9.04 6.31
CA ALA A 425 -9.46 8.77 7.63
C ALA A 425 -9.57 10.08 8.44
N PRO A 426 -10.77 10.43 8.97
CA PRO A 426 -10.94 11.66 9.74
C PRO A 426 -10.28 11.57 11.12
N SER A 427 -10.12 10.35 11.66
CA SER A 427 -9.46 10.13 12.93
C SER A 427 -8.70 8.81 12.96
N LEU A 428 -7.74 8.70 13.89
CA LEU A 428 -6.93 7.50 14.09
C LEU A 428 -7.71 6.34 14.67
N LYS A 429 -8.81 6.62 15.39
CA LYS A 429 -9.74 5.61 15.88
C LYS A 429 -10.41 4.86 14.72
N ILE A 430 -10.69 5.54 13.60
CA ILE A 430 -11.35 4.96 12.41
C ILE A 430 -10.36 4.28 11.46
N LEU A 431 -9.08 4.66 11.48
CA LEU A 431 -8.07 4.20 10.50
C LEU A 431 -7.94 2.67 10.42
N GLY A 432 -8.03 1.98 11.56
CA GLY A 432 -8.02 0.51 11.60
C GLY A 432 -9.21 -0.11 10.87
N THR A 433 -10.42 0.38 11.16
CA THR A 433 -11.67 -0.07 10.54
C THR A 433 -11.73 0.24 9.05
N LEU A 434 -11.31 1.44 8.65
CA LEU A 434 -11.22 1.84 7.23
C LEU A 434 -10.27 0.91 6.44
N ASN A 435 -9.11 0.58 7.02
CA ASN A 435 -8.20 -0.39 6.42
C ASN A 435 -8.77 -1.82 6.38
N GLY A 436 -9.63 -2.18 7.34
CA GLY A 436 -10.42 -3.41 7.32
C GLY A 436 -11.35 -3.46 6.11
N PHE A 437 -12.20 -2.44 5.94
CA PHE A 437 -13.07 -2.29 4.77
C PHE A 437 -12.29 -2.31 3.46
N ALA A 438 -11.18 -1.57 3.38
CA ALA A 438 -10.30 -1.57 2.22
C ALA A 438 -9.77 -2.96 1.86
N THR A 439 -9.44 -3.78 2.87
CA THR A 439 -9.00 -5.17 2.65
C THR A 439 -10.13 -6.03 2.10
N THR A 440 -11.36 -5.86 2.60
CA THR A 440 -12.56 -6.56 2.11
C THR A 440 -12.90 -6.17 0.68
N PHE A 441 -13.06 -4.88 0.40
CA PHE A 441 -13.43 -4.40 -0.93
C PHE A 441 -12.33 -4.68 -1.97
N SER A 442 -11.05 -4.48 -1.62
CA SER A 442 -9.95 -4.89 -2.50
C SER A 442 -9.92 -6.41 -2.69
N GLY A 443 -10.28 -7.21 -1.68
CA GLY A 443 -10.44 -8.67 -1.79
C GLY A 443 -11.51 -9.08 -2.80
N VAL A 444 -12.66 -8.40 -2.81
CA VAL A 444 -13.70 -8.58 -3.84
C VAL A 444 -13.17 -8.23 -5.23
N GLY A 445 -12.44 -7.12 -5.37
CA GLY A 445 -11.76 -6.76 -6.61
C GLY A 445 -10.79 -7.85 -7.08
N ARG A 446 -9.92 -8.33 -6.18
CA ARG A 446 -8.96 -9.43 -6.44
C ARG A 446 -9.62 -10.75 -6.81
N ALA A 447 -10.88 -10.97 -6.40
CA ALA A 447 -11.67 -12.12 -6.81
C ALA A 447 -12.31 -11.93 -8.19
N ALA A 448 -13.04 -10.83 -8.37
CA ALA A 448 -13.83 -10.57 -9.57
C ALA A 448 -12.95 -10.38 -10.82
N GLY A 449 -11.84 -9.63 -10.69
CA GLY A 449 -10.99 -9.28 -11.82
C GLY A 449 -10.48 -10.49 -12.61
N PRO A 450 -9.75 -11.43 -11.97
CA PRO A 450 -9.25 -12.61 -12.67
C PRO A 450 -10.35 -13.54 -13.19
N ALA A 451 -11.46 -13.69 -12.46
CA ALA A 451 -12.59 -14.49 -12.91
C ALA A 451 -13.21 -13.94 -14.19
N LEU A 452 -13.51 -12.63 -14.22
CA LEU A 452 -14.09 -11.95 -15.39
C LEU A 452 -13.12 -11.96 -16.57
N THR A 453 -11.86 -11.58 -16.33
CA THR A 453 -10.85 -11.46 -17.39
C THR A 453 -10.48 -12.84 -17.94
N GLY A 454 -10.35 -13.87 -17.09
CA GLY A 454 -10.10 -15.25 -17.51
C GLY A 454 -11.24 -15.81 -18.35
N ALA A 455 -12.50 -15.54 -17.97
CA ALA A 455 -13.67 -15.93 -18.76
C ALA A 455 -13.72 -15.21 -20.12
N ALA A 456 -13.48 -13.90 -20.14
CA ALA A 456 -13.44 -13.09 -21.37
C ALA A 456 -12.30 -13.53 -22.32
N PHE A 457 -11.12 -13.83 -21.76
CA PHE A 457 -9.97 -14.37 -22.49
C PHE A 457 -10.30 -15.72 -23.13
N THR A 458 -10.85 -16.67 -22.36
CA THR A 458 -11.28 -17.98 -22.87
C THR A 458 -12.33 -17.82 -23.97
N TRP A 459 -13.36 -17.01 -23.76
CA TRP A 459 -14.42 -16.75 -24.74
C TRP A 459 -13.88 -16.22 -26.08
N GLY A 460 -12.91 -15.30 -26.01
CA GLY A 460 -12.30 -14.70 -27.18
C GLY A 460 -11.36 -15.64 -27.91
N VAL A 461 -10.48 -16.33 -27.20
CA VAL A 461 -9.54 -17.29 -27.77
C VAL A 461 -10.25 -18.42 -28.51
N GLN A 462 -11.36 -18.94 -27.96
CA GLN A 462 -12.19 -19.95 -28.64
C GLN A 462 -12.74 -19.46 -30.00
N ARG A 463 -12.86 -18.15 -30.20
CA ARG A 463 -13.35 -17.49 -31.44
C ARG A 463 -12.24 -16.84 -32.28
N GLY A 464 -10.97 -16.96 -31.85
CA GLY A 464 -9.82 -16.31 -32.51
C GLY A 464 -9.63 -14.83 -32.19
N TYR A 465 -10.22 -14.33 -31.08
CA TYR A 465 -10.11 -12.95 -30.61
C TYR A 465 -9.35 -12.89 -29.28
N MET A 466 -8.01 -12.86 -29.34
CA MET A 466 -7.19 -12.81 -28.11
C MET A 466 -7.39 -11.52 -27.30
N ILE A 467 -7.73 -10.45 -27.98
CA ILE A 467 -7.85 -9.11 -27.40
C ILE A 467 -8.94 -9.00 -26.33
N THR A 468 -9.93 -9.90 -26.30
CA THR A 468 -11.13 -9.74 -25.47
C THR A 468 -10.83 -9.65 -23.99
N GLY A 469 -9.94 -10.50 -23.47
CA GLY A 469 -9.53 -10.45 -22.06
C GLY A 469 -8.84 -9.12 -21.74
N TRP A 470 -7.89 -8.72 -22.57
CA TRP A 470 -7.11 -7.49 -22.40
C TRP A 470 -7.94 -6.22 -22.54
N TRP A 471 -8.90 -6.20 -23.47
CA TRP A 471 -9.75 -5.04 -23.72
C TRP A 471 -10.89 -4.96 -22.70
N THR A 472 -11.38 -6.09 -22.19
CA THR A 472 -12.25 -6.10 -21.00
C THR A 472 -11.51 -5.45 -19.83
N LEU A 473 -10.24 -5.81 -19.64
CA LEU A 473 -9.41 -5.22 -18.61
C LEU A 473 -9.16 -3.72 -18.82
N ALA A 474 -8.90 -3.30 -20.07
CA ALA A 474 -8.76 -1.91 -20.45
C ALA A 474 -10.04 -1.10 -20.16
N ALA A 475 -11.21 -1.64 -20.50
CA ALA A 475 -12.50 -1.02 -20.22
C ALA A 475 -12.69 -0.82 -18.71
N ILE A 476 -12.39 -1.84 -17.89
CA ILE A 476 -12.49 -1.72 -16.43
C ILE A 476 -11.47 -0.72 -15.88
N ALA A 477 -10.26 -0.65 -16.44
CA ALA A 477 -9.26 0.35 -16.06
C ALA A 477 -9.66 1.78 -16.44
N VAL A 478 -10.31 1.99 -17.59
CA VAL A 478 -10.86 3.30 -17.99
C VAL A 478 -11.94 3.74 -17.00
N LEU A 479 -12.85 2.84 -16.61
CA LEU A 479 -13.84 3.13 -15.58
C LEU A 479 -13.18 3.44 -14.24
N GLY A 480 -12.16 2.68 -13.84
CA GLY A 480 -11.38 2.90 -12.63
C GLY A 480 -10.54 4.18 -12.64
N ALA A 481 -10.25 4.75 -13.82
CA ALA A 481 -9.52 6.00 -13.95
C ALA A 481 -10.39 7.24 -13.72
N VAL A 482 -11.72 7.11 -13.68
CA VAL A 482 -12.66 8.23 -13.48
C VAL A 482 -12.71 8.71 -12.01
N PRO A 483 -12.94 7.85 -10.99
CA PRO A 483 -13.03 8.28 -9.59
C PRO A 483 -11.84 9.10 -9.05
N PRO A 484 -10.56 8.81 -9.41
CA PRO A 484 -9.41 9.59 -8.95
C PRO A 484 -9.46 11.09 -9.28
N PHE A 485 -10.22 11.51 -10.30
CA PHE A 485 -10.36 12.92 -10.65
C PHE A 485 -11.30 13.69 -9.72
N PHE A 486 -12.24 12.99 -9.08
CA PHE A 486 -13.16 13.56 -8.10
C PHE A 486 -12.63 13.47 -6.67
N MET A 487 -11.62 12.63 -6.46
CA MET A 487 -10.97 12.48 -5.17
C MET A 487 -10.19 13.74 -4.79
N ARG A 488 -10.37 14.18 -3.54
CA ARG A 488 -9.60 15.25 -2.91
C ARG A 488 -8.47 14.62 -2.08
N GLU A 489 -7.33 15.30 -2.02
CA GLU A 489 -6.23 14.86 -1.15
C GLU A 489 -6.59 15.33 0.25
N GLY A 490 -7.13 14.42 1.07
CA GLY A 490 -7.40 14.69 2.47
C GLY A 490 -6.12 15.07 3.19
N GLU A 491 -6.20 16.00 4.14
CA GLU A 491 -5.05 16.46 4.92
C GLU A 491 -4.49 15.36 5.84
N GLY A 492 -5.22 14.24 5.97
CA GLY A 492 -4.91 13.12 6.81
C GLY A 492 -5.27 13.37 8.26
N PRO A 493 -5.41 12.30 9.07
CA PRO A 493 -5.65 12.43 10.51
C PRO A 493 -4.42 12.94 11.27
N TYR A 494 -3.45 13.55 10.57
CA TYR A 494 -2.10 13.86 11.04
C TYR A 494 -1.70 15.32 10.77
N ARG A 495 -2.65 16.20 10.41
CA ARG A 495 -2.39 17.64 10.32
C ARG A 495 -2.04 18.18 11.71
N PRO A 496 -1.01 19.03 11.86
CA PRO A 496 -0.81 19.78 13.09
C PRO A 496 -2.04 20.67 13.32
N VAL A 497 -2.76 20.39 14.40
CA VAL A 497 -3.95 21.14 14.81
C VAL A 497 -3.53 22.58 15.09
N ASP A 498 -4.12 23.54 14.37
CA ASP A 498 -3.90 24.96 14.65
C ASP A 498 -4.91 25.43 15.71
N ALA A 499 -4.62 26.54 16.39
CA ALA A 499 -5.45 27.06 17.48
C ALA A 499 -6.91 27.32 17.06
N ARG A 500 -7.17 27.52 15.76
CA ARG A 500 -8.50 27.71 15.18
C ARG A 500 -9.30 26.41 15.10
N ASP A 501 -8.64 25.29 14.78
CA ASP A 501 -9.28 23.97 14.72
C ASP A 501 -9.78 23.56 16.12
N ILE A 502 -9.05 23.97 17.17
CA ILE A 502 -9.45 23.77 18.57
C ILE A 502 -10.67 24.65 18.93
N GLU A 503 -10.71 25.89 18.44
CA GLU A 503 -11.80 26.84 18.68
C GLU A 503 -13.10 26.37 17.97
N GLU A 504 -13.01 25.88 16.74
CA GLU A 504 -14.13 25.26 16.00
C GLU A 504 -14.63 23.98 16.67
N LEU A 505 -13.73 23.07 17.09
CA LEU A 505 -14.12 21.84 17.79
C LEU A 505 -14.78 22.10 19.15
N TYR A 506 -14.39 23.19 19.83
CA TYR A 506 -15.04 23.63 21.06
C TYR A 506 -16.43 24.20 20.79
N GLU A 507 -16.60 24.99 19.73
CA GLU A 507 -17.92 25.50 19.32
C GLU A 507 -18.86 24.36 18.92
N GLU A 508 -18.40 23.36 18.16
CA GLU A 508 -19.19 22.16 17.82
C GLU A 508 -19.59 21.35 19.05
N ALA A 509 -18.66 21.12 19.99
CA ALA A 509 -18.96 20.40 21.22
C ALA A 509 -19.99 21.12 22.09
N MET A 510 -19.91 22.46 22.20
CA MET A 510 -20.92 23.25 22.92
C MET A 510 -22.28 23.23 22.22
N LEU A 511 -22.31 23.18 20.88
CA LEU A 511 -23.56 23.07 20.11
C LEU A 511 -24.24 21.71 20.27
N ASP A 512 -23.48 20.62 20.38
CA ASP A 512 -24.04 19.28 20.66
C ASP A 512 -24.58 19.18 22.09
N ILE A 513 -23.91 19.81 23.07
CA ILE A 513 -24.39 19.91 24.46
C ILE A 513 -25.70 20.72 24.54
N ASP A 514 -25.78 21.86 23.84
CA ASP A 514 -27.00 22.68 23.77
C ASP A 514 -28.15 21.98 23.02
N ALA A 515 -27.86 21.02 22.13
CA ALA A 515 -28.85 20.28 21.35
C ALA A 515 -29.46 19.09 22.11
N ASP A 516 -28.74 18.49 23.04
CA ASP A 516 -29.22 17.42 23.93
C ASP A 516 -29.83 17.97 25.26
N GLY A 517 -29.76 19.29 25.49
CA GLY A 517 -30.16 19.97 26.73
C GLY A 517 -31.66 20.27 26.96
N ASP A 518 -32.61 19.58 26.31
CA ASP A 518 -34.05 19.71 26.64
C ASP A 518 -34.56 18.68 27.67
N ASP A 519 -33.74 17.70 28.07
CA ASP A 519 -34.07 16.82 29.20
C ASP A 519 -33.40 17.35 30.47
N GLY A 520 -34.18 18.10 31.25
CA GLY A 520 -33.75 18.79 32.47
C GLY A 520 -33.24 17.89 33.60
N SER A 521 -31.99 17.44 33.50
CA SER A 521 -31.17 17.01 34.63
C SER A 521 -30.03 18.00 34.84
N ASP A 522 -30.07 18.69 35.99
CA ASP A 522 -28.98 19.49 36.54
C ASP A 522 -27.75 18.59 36.79
N ASP A 523 -26.90 18.39 35.79
CA ASP A 523 -25.61 17.71 35.95
C ASP A 523 -24.48 18.75 35.98
N ASP A 524 -24.04 19.09 37.19
CA ASP A 524 -22.90 19.98 37.52
C ASP A 524 -21.55 19.56 36.86
N ASP A 525 -21.49 18.40 36.21
CA ASP A 525 -20.28 17.83 35.60
C ASP A 525 -19.97 18.39 34.20
N ASP A 526 -20.99 18.80 33.41
CA ASP A 526 -20.79 19.30 32.04
C ASP A 526 -20.27 20.76 32.03
N ASP A 527 -20.71 21.52 33.02
CA ASP A 527 -20.27 22.89 33.30
C ASP A 527 -18.78 22.93 33.78
N GLY A 528 -18.30 21.81 34.33
CA GLY A 528 -16.90 21.61 34.75
C GLY A 528 -15.93 21.41 33.59
N LEU A 529 -16.33 20.64 32.57
CA LEU A 529 -15.57 20.43 31.33
C LEU A 529 -15.46 21.71 30.50
N ALA A 530 -16.57 22.45 30.36
CA ALA A 530 -16.59 23.73 29.66
C ALA A 530 -15.66 24.77 30.32
N ARG A 531 -15.67 24.86 31.66
CA ARG A 531 -14.82 25.79 32.42
C ARG A 531 -13.34 25.41 32.40
N ASP A 532 -13.00 24.12 32.42
CA ASP A 532 -11.60 23.66 32.36
C ASP A 532 -11.00 23.86 30.95
N ALA A 533 -11.81 23.64 29.89
CA ALA A 533 -11.44 23.96 28.51
C ALA A 533 -11.21 25.47 28.30
N GLN A 534 -12.09 26.32 28.83
CA GLN A 534 -11.97 27.78 28.74
C GLN A 534 -10.74 28.31 29.50
N ARG A 535 -10.42 27.71 30.64
CA ARG A 535 -9.21 28.00 31.44
C ARG A 535 -7.92 27.62 30.69
N LYS A 536 -7.94 26.52 29.94
CA LYS A 536 -6.80 26.04 29.14
C LYS A 536 -6.63 26.79 27.81
N LEU A 537 -7.73 27.24 27.18
CA LEU A 537 -7.69 28.16 26.04
C LEU A 537 -7.08 29.52 26.42
N ALA A 538 -7.41 30.04 27.60
CA ALA A 538 -6.80 31.24 28.15
C ALA A 538 -5.28 31.05 28.42
N ALA A 539 -4.86 29.86 28.87
CA ALA A 539 -3.45 29.53 29.07
C ALA A 539 -2.67 29.47 27.74
N SER A 540 -3.27 28.91 26.68
CA SER A 540 -2.70 28.90 25.31
C SER A 540 -2.59 30.31 24.70
N LYS A 541 -3.61 31.16 24.89
CA LYS A 541 -3.57 32.57 24.47
C LYS A 541 -2.50 33.37 25.24
N ASN A 542 -2.27 33.07 26.52
CA ASN A 542 -1.22 33.69 27.34
C ASN A 542 0.20 33.18 27.01
N ALA A 543 0.36 31.96 26.50
CA ALA A 543 1.67 31.45 26.06
C ALA A 543 2.20 32.17 24.79
N ARG A 544 1.34 32.91 24.07
CA ARG A 544 1.71 33.75 22.91
C ARG A 544 2.08 35.20 23.27
N SER A 545 2.04 35.62 24.54
CA SER A 545 2.49 36.96 24.95
C SER A 545 3.97 36.99 25.38
N VAL A 546 4.87 36.54 24.51
CA VAL A 546 6.30 36.87 24.58
C VAL A 546 6.51 38.11 23.70
N PRO A 547 7.27 39.14 24.14
CA PRO A 547 7.30 40.42 23.45
C PRO A 547 7.87 40.30 22.03
N GLU A 548 7.19 40.95 21.10
CA GLU A 548 7.63 41.24 19.76
C GLU A 548 8.80 42.25 19.82
N GLU A 549 10.04 41.78 19.93
CA GLU A 549 11.22 42.62 19.70
C GLU A 549 12.42 41.81 19.22
N THR A 550 12.60 41.73 17.91
CA THR A 550 13.91 41.86 17.25
C THR A 550 13.67 42.05 15.75
N VAL A 551 13.65 43.32 15.38
CA VAL A 551 13.73 43.81 14.00
C VAL A 551 14.94 43.16 13.32
N ILE A 552 14.69 42.46 12.21
CA ILE A 552 15.72 42.00 11.26
C ILE A 552 16.22 43.27 10.53
N PRO A 553 17.50 43.66 10.62
CA PRO A 553 18.04 44.69 9.74
C PRO A 553 18.25 44.08 8.33
N GLU A 554 17.94 44.86 7.30
CA GLU A 554 18.28 44.56 5.91
C GLU A 554 19.79 44.30 5.74
N PRO A 555 20.21 43.46 4.77
CA PRO A 555 21.60 43.15 4.56
C PRO A 555 22.24 44.18 3.62
N ASP A 556 22.76 45.26 4.17
CA ASP A 556 23.84 46.03 3.54
C ASP A 556 25.02 46.10 4.52
N ASP A 557 26.22 45.96 3.97
CA ASP A 557 27.55 45.93 4.61
C ASP A 557 28.06 44.57 5.12
N LEU A 558 28.40 43.68 4.18
CA LEU A 558 29.34 42.57 4.40
C LEU A 558 30.73 42.89 3.85
N ALA A 559 31.66 43.23 4.75
CA ALA A 559 33.09 43.00 4.56
C ALA A 559 33.44 41.55 5.01
N PRO A 560 34.38 40.86 4.36
CA PRO A 560 34.44 39.39 4.41
C PRO A 560 35.27 38.86 5.58
N VAL A 561 34.75 37.84 6.27
CA VAL A 561 35.54 36.98 7.18
C VAL A 561 35.67 35.58 6.54
N SER A 562 36.90 35.10 6.55
CA SER A 562 37.49 34.01 5.77
C SER A 562 36.84 32.63 5.88
N PRO A 563 36.91 31.78 4.84
CA PRO A 563 36.39 30.41 4.85
C PRO A 563 37.37 29.41 5.52
N PRO A 564 36.86 28.26 6.02
CA PRO A 564 37.70 27.23 6.61
C PRO A 564 38.49 26.44 5.54
N LEU A 565 39.71 26.07 5.92
CA LEU A 565 40.74 25.40 5.15
C LEU A 565 40.31 24.02 4.63
N SER A 566 40.49 23.79 3.33
CA SER A 566 40.66 22.47 2.72
C SER A 566 42.15 22.11 2.65
N PRO A 567 42.55 20.83 2.75
CA PRO A 567 43.95 20.46 2.72
C PRO A 567 44.35 19.96 1.33
N GLN A 568 44.85 20.82 0.44
CA GLN A 568 45.77 20.42 -0.65
C GLN A 568 46.72 21.56 -1.03
N SER A 569 47.98 21.43 -0.61
CA SER A 569 49.12 22.12 -1.23
C SER A 569 49.72 21.21 -2.31
N ILE A 570 50.06 21.75 -3.49
CA ILE A 570 51.40 21.70 -4.12
C ILE A 570 51.34 22.28 -5.56
N VAL A 571 52.32 23.16 -5.85
CA VAL A 571 52.76 23.76 -7.15
C VAL A 571 52.24 25.16 -7.55
N LYS A 572 52.97 26.18 -7.07
CA LYS A 572 53.73 27.20 -7.84
C LYS A 572 53.21 27.63 -9.24
N ARG A 573 52.85 28.90 -9.42
CA ARG A 573 53.68 29.99 -10.00
C ARG A 573 52.84 31.24 -10.32
N SER A 574 53.40 32.40 -9.98
CA SER A 574 52.84 33.73 -10.15
C SER A 574 53.12 34.35 -11.52
N SER A 575 52.26 35.33 -11.84
CA SER A 575 52.48 36.61 -12.54
C SER A 575 52.80 36.61 -14.04
N THR A 576 52.03 37.38 -14.82
CA THR A 576 52.46 38.66 -15.44
C THR A 576 51.24 39.44 -15.97
N ILE A 577 51.41 40.77 -16.01
CA ILE A 577 50.51 41.92 -16.19
C ILE A 577 50.22 42.23 -17.68
N VAL A 578 49.32 43.21 -17.93
CA VAL A 578 49.07 44.06 -19.15
C VAL A 578 47.90 43.54 -20.02
N GLY A 579 46.89 44.29 -20.50
CA GLY A 579 46.59 45.73 -20.58
C GLY A 579 46.00 46.08 -21.97
N GLY A 580 44.69 46.40 -22.06
CA GLY A 580 44.00 47.11 -23.18
C GLY A 580 43.59 46.31 -24.45
N PRO A 581 42.87 46.91 -25.42
CA PRO A 581 41.45 47.31 -25.44
C PRO A 581 40.60 46.54 -26.52
N GLY A 582 39.27 46.75 -26.58
CA GLY A 582 38.26 46.03 -27.43
C GLY A 582 38.38 46.23 -28.97
N PRO A 583 37.33 46.04 -29.84
CA PRO A 583 35.88 45.88 -29.58
C PRO A 583 35.19 44.81 -30.50
N ALA A 584 33.85 44.89 -30.63
CA ALA A 584 32.90 44.22 -31.56
C ALA A 584 32.21 42.95 -31.01
N GLY A 585 30.88 42.82 -30.97
CA GLY A 585 29.81 43.70 -31.41
C GLY A 585 28.44 43.22 -30.89
N ALA A 586 27.49 44.16 -30.83
CA ALA A 586 26.07 44.07 -31.23
C ALA A 586 25.20 42.96 -30.59
N HIS A 587 24.03 43.15 -29.96
CA HIS A 587 23.01 44.22 -29.80
C HIS A 587 22.36 43.97 -28.40
N VAL A 588 22.23 44.94 -27.47
CA VAL A 588 21.13 45.94 -27.29
C VAL A 588 19.73 45.27 -27.33
N ARG A 589 19.08 45.02 -26.16
CA ARG A 589 18.12 45.91 -25.42
C ARG A 589 16.78 46.07 -26.18
N LEU A 590 15.57 46.20 -25.64
CA LEU A 590 14.92 46.54 -24.35
C LEU A 590 13.40 46.34 -24.63
N ARG A 591 12.50 45.97 -23.72
CA ARG A 591 11.68 46.79 -22.79
C ARG A 591 10.23 46.30 -22.94
N SER A 592 9.61 45.85 -21.85
CA SER A 592 8.53 46.54 -21.11
C SER A 592 7.57 47.38 -21.96
N MET A 593 6.28 47.02 -21.92
CA MET A 593 5.20 48.01 -21.88
C MET A 593 4.16 47.57 -20.84
N SER A 594 3.85 48.52 -19.97
CA SER A 594 2.76 48.55 -19.01
C SER A 594 1.61 49.39 -19.58
N ALA A 595 0.44 49.19 -18.99
CA ALA A 595 -0.68 50.12 -18.83
C ALA A 595 -1.90 49.93 -19.73
N GLY A 596 -3.07 49.89 -19.07
CA GLY A 596 -4.38 50.08 -19.68
C GLY A 596 -5.52 49.49 -18.83
N GLY A 597 -5.79 50.07 -17.66
CA GLY A 597 -7.01 49.79 -16.90
C GLY A 597 -8.25 50.43 -17.53
N LYS A 598 -9.43 49.94 -17.12
CA LYS A 598 -10.69 50.69 -17.07
C LYS A 598 -11.69 49.92 -16.18
N ASP A 599 -12.08 50.61 -15.12
CA ASP A 599 -13.22 50.32 -14.25
C ASP A 599 -14.55 50.37 -15.01
N LEU A 600 -15.57 49.68 -14.51
CA LEU A 600 -16.99 50.08 -14.58
C LEU A 600 -17.79 49.25 -13.56
N GLU A 601 -18.07 49.85 -12.41
CA GLU A 601 -19.29 49.60 -11.63
C GLU A 601 -20.50 50.10 -12.44
N HIS A 602 -21.65 49.42 -12.38
CA HIS A 602 -22.86 49.93 -11.69
C HIS A 602 -24.10 49.05 -11.94
N ASN A 603 -24.89 48.98 -10.87
CA ASN A 603 -26.34 48.90 -10.77
C ASN A 603 -27.13 47.60 -11.01
N ARG A 604 -27.79 47.23 -9.90
CA ARG A 604 -29.07 46.53 -9.79
C ARG A 604 -30.21 47.46 -10.23
N ASP A 605 -31.37 46.84 -10.44
CA ASP A 605 -32.71 47.42 -10.71
C ASP A 605 -33.11 47.47 -12.19
N ASP A 606 -33.77 46.41 -12.68
CA ASP A 606 -35.12 46.54 -13.26
C ASP A 606 -35.84 45.16 -13.28
N PRO A 607 -37.15 45.08 -12.96
CA PRO A 607 -37.89 43.86 -12.70
C PRO A 607 -38.84 43.52 -13.87
N ASP A 608 -38.63 42.39 -14.53
CA ASP A 608 -39.72 41.71 -15.23
C ASP A 608 -39.30 40.30 -15.66
N TRP A 609 -39.88 39.27 -15.05
CA TRP A 609 -40.27 38.04 -15.76
C TRP A 609 -41.08 37.05 -14.89
N ARG A 610 -41.83 37.52 -13.88
CA ARG A 610 -42.78 36.65 -13.16
C ARG A 610 -44.02 36.39 -14.03
N ALA A 611 -43.90 35.53 -15.03
CA ALA A 611 -45.01 34.96 -15.78
C ALA A 611 -44.59 33.67 -16.50
N LYS A 612 -44.82 32.53 -15.82
CA LYS A 612 -45.24 31.20 -16.34
C LYS A 612 -44.75 30.09 -15.41
N GLN A 613 -45.47 29.93 -14.30
CA GLN A 613 -45.83 28.61 -13.80
C GLN A 613 -47.05 28.15 -14.59
N GLY A 614 -47.12 26.88 -14.94
CA GLY A 614 -48.31 26.24 -15.48
C GLY A 614 -47.97 25.21 -16.55
N ASP A 615 -48.05 23.95 -16.12
CA ASP A 615 -48.51 22.79 -16.89
C ASP A 615 -47.61 22.27 -18.02
N ASP A 616 -47.03 21.09 -17.82
CA ASP A 616 -47.59 19.90 -18.48
C ASP A 616 -47.04 18.57 -17.91
N GLU A 617 -48.00 17.66 -17.81
CA GLU A 617 -48.03 16.31 -17.33
C GLU A 617 -47.54 15.28 -18.39
N ILE A 618 -47.12 14.10 -17.91
CA ILE A 618 -47.46 12.75 -18.43
C ILE A 618 -46.76 12.17 -19.70
N GLU A 619 -46.26 10.94 -19.47
CA GLU A 619 -46.05 9.76 -20.35
C GLU A 619 -45.10 9.78 -21.57
N GLY A 620 -44.25 8.74 -21.60
CA GLY A 620 -43.40 8.32 -22.71
C GLY A 620 -42.38 7.26 -22.31
#